data_AF-V9KF31-F1
#
_entry.id   AF-V9KF31-F1
#
_cell.length_a   1.000
_cell.length_b   1.000
_cell.length_c   1.000
_cell.angle_alpha   90.00
_cell.angle_beta   90.00
_cell.angle_gamma   90.00
#
_symmetry.space_group_name_H-M   'P 1'
#
loop_
_entity.id
_entity.type
_entity.pdbx_description
1 polymer ?
#
loop_
_entity_poly.entity_id
_entity_poly.type
_entity_poly.pdbx_seq_one_letter_code
_entity_poly.pdbx_strand_id
1 'polypeptide(L)'
;MAEGAQLGLEQQLPVLQQLERVGLFTHHEIRAVVRKTSALEYKLHRRALSKEHFINFIQYEINFLELIKKRRARIGYTFKKDEIEYIIINRIHNVFKGATEKWKSDIKLWLSHIAFCKKWNNKLRLSKVFSAMLAIHPDKPALWIMAAKWELEDRTASESARHLFLRGLRFHPKSHKLYQEYFRMELMHAEKLQKEKTVLETHRDKSKSAYPKEILQGELARVVYKNAIEKIPGDAEFHLSLLTIAALFSFTQELQREILQDLQTLHTNNATTWDFLARRELEAEPLPLAGVLPRLQACDVSRREGRCHAVYEEAVCKVPTEAVWKCYITFCLERFKRKSNNKALREMRQTKLLSVFERARESNLFPETLLPQWLQLLVDLGKPEEAARVAMTEARYSSSVQVWVQRLQVLMGLQSNAVNSLCEEAFRQVPPKDSLPLWTLWLDWSENTNSQEEIEAIYQKALLSPIKPVSVAVKEKYLDWAHRTAGYRGAKRVFNSLRESRPFSLEFFRKMIEIEKEQEACKMLQLREVYERALREFGSTDAGNDSLSNQWHQV
;
A
#
# COMPACT_ATOMS: atom_id res chain seq x y z
N MET A 1 -24.31 48.43 -2.12
CA MET A 1 -23.50 47.80 -1.04
C MET A 1 -24.20 47.89 0.31
N ALA A 2 -24.67 49.08 0.72
CA ALA A 2 -25.45 49.25 1.96
C ALA A 2 -26.83 48.57 1.89
N GLU A 3 -27.54 48.67 0.76
CA GLU A 3 -28.89 48.11 0.60
C GLU A 3 -28.95 46.57 0.77
N GLY A 4 -27.99 45.81 0.22
CA GLY A 4 -27.96 44.35 0.37
C GLY A 4 -27.65 43.89 1.80
N ALA A 5 -26.79 44.62 2.52
CA ALA A 5 -26.53 44.37 3.94
C ALA A 5 -27.70 44.83 4.83
N GLN A 6 -28.42 45.88 4.45
CA GLN A 6 -29.63 46.32 5.15
C GLN A 6 -30.76 45.30 4.99
N LEU A 7 -30.97 44.80 3.77
CA LEU A 7 -31.97 43.77 3.48
C LEU A 7 -31.69 42.45 4.25
N GLY A 8 -30.41 42.05 4.37
CA GLY A 8 -30.02 40.88 5.15
C GLY A 8 -30.33 41.01 6.64
N LEU A 9 -30.06 42.19 7.22
CA LEU A 9 -30.40 42.51 8.61
C LEU A 9 -31.92 42.59 8.82
N GLU A 10 -32.66 43.19 7.90
CA GLU A 10 -34.12 43.31 7.97
C GLU A 10 -34.80 41.93 7.99
N GLN A 11 -34.31 40.99 7.18
CA GLN A 11 -34.80 39.60 7.20
C GLN A 11 -34.47 38.87 8.51
N GLN A 12 -33.44 39.29 9.23
CA GLN A 12 -33.00 38.67 10.49
C GLN A 12 -33.76 39.23 11.72
N LEU A 13 -34.24 40.47 11.65
CA LEU A 13 -34.90 41.16 12.77
C LEU A 13 -36.07 40.38 13.39
N PRO A 14 -37.03 39.81 12.61
CA PRO A 14 -38.13 39.04 13.18
C PRO A 14 -37.66 37.82 13.98
N VAL A 15 -36.60 37.13 13.51
CA VAL A 15 -36.05 35.95 14.17
C VAL A 15 -35.38 36.33 15.49
N LEU A 16 -34.62 37.41 15.50
CA LEU A 16 -33.92 37.88 16.70
C LEU A 16 -34.91 38.36 17.77
N GLN A 17 -35.95 39.10 17.37
CA GLN A 17 -37.04 39.49 18.27
C GLN A 17 -37.77 38.26 18.82
N GLN A 18 -37.97 37.23 17.99
CA GLN A 18 -38.61 35.99 18.44
C GLN A 18 -37.71 35.21 19.40
N LEU A 19 -36.39 35.21 19.22
CA LEU A 19 -35.42 34.63 20.17
C LEU A 19 -35.44 35.34 21.53
N GLU A 20 -35.69 36.66 21.55
CA GLU A 20 -35.88 37.44 22.78
C GLU A 20 -37.18 37.09 23.49
N ARG A 21 -38.29 37.08 22.75
CA ARG A 21 -39.64 36.79 23.26
C ARG A 21 -39.73 35.40 23.87
N VAL A 22 -38.98 34.45 23.30
CA VAL A 22 -38.91 33.06 23.78
C VAL A 22 -37.95 32.94 24.99
N GLY A 23 -37.21 33.98 25.35
CA GLY A 23 -36.28 33.98 26.48
C GLY A 23 -35.01 33.16 26.24
N LEU A 24 -34.72 32.79 24.99
CA LEU A 24 -33.49 32.05 24.65
C LEU A 24 -32.25 32.94 24.69
N PHE A 25 -32.42 34.24 24.45
CA PHE A 25 -31.37 35.24 24.47
C PHE A 25 -31.84 36.49 25.21
N THR A 26 -30.90 37.16 25.88
CA THR A 26 -31.17 38.46 26.50
C THR A 26 -31.07 39.59 25.48
N HIS A 27 -31.72 40.73 25.76
CA HIS A 27 -31.63 41.93 24.92
C HIS A 27 -30.18 42.39 24.67
N HIS A 28 -29.28 42.24 25.66
CA HIS A 28 -27.86 42.58 25.50
C HIS A 28 -27.15 41.63 24.53
N GLU A 29 -27.41 40.32 24.63
CA GLU A 29 -26.85 39.32 23.73
C GLU A 29 -27.35 39.52 22.29
N ILE A 30 -28.63 39.84 22.10
CA ILE A 30 -29.19 40.11 20.77
C ILE A 30 -28.53 41.33 20.14
N ARG A 31 -28.34 42.42 20.90
CA ARG A 31 -27.58 43.59 20.40
C ARG A 31 -26.14 43.25 20.04
N ALA A 32 -25.51 42.30 20.73
CA ALA A 32 -24.17 41.82 20.37
C ALA A 32 -24.20 40.98 19.07
N VAL A 33 -25.21 40.12 18.91
CA VAL A 33 -25.44 39.34 17.69
C VAL A 33 -25.67 40.25 16.50
N VAL A 34 -26.56 41.24 16.60
CA VAL A 34 -26.83 42.23 15.52
C VAL A 34 -25.54 42.94 15.11
N ARG A 35 -24.78 43.49 16.07
CA ARG A 35 -23.52 44.18 15.77
C ARG A 35 -22.54 43.28 15.01
N LYS A 36 -22.43 42.01 15.42
CA LYS A 36 -21.52 41.05 14.80
C LYS A 36 -22.02 40.58 13.42
N THR A 37 -23.32 40.34 13.24
CA THR A 37 -23.88 39.98 11.93
C THR A 37 -23.80 41.13 10.95
N SER A 38 -24.10 42.38 11.35
CA SER A 38 -23.94 43.56 10.50
C SER A 38 -22.50 43.72 10.00
N ALA A 39 -21.51 43.52 10.87
CA ALA A 39 -20.10 43.61 10.50
C ALA A 39 -19.69 42.51 9.50
N LEU A 40 -20.24 41.30 9.64
CA LEU A 40 -19.98 40.18 8.72
C LEU A 40 -20.74 40.34 7.39
N GLU A 41 -21.98 40.80 7.40
CA GLU A 41 -22.75 41.07 6.17
C GLU A 41 -22.16 42.20 5.33
N TYR A 42 -21.62 43.24 5.98
CA TYR A 42 -20.89 44.28 5.28
C TYR A 42 -19.66 43.71 4.55
N LYS A 43 -18.95 42.76 5.18
CA LYS A 43 -17.79 42.07 4.55
C LYS A 43 -18.21 41.18 3.37
N LEU A 44 -19.42 40.59 3.41
CA LEU A 44 -19.94 39.77 2.31
C LEU A 44 -20.36 40.58 1.08
N HIS A 45 -20.73 41.85 1.24
CA HIS A 45 -21.22 42.69 0.14
C HIS A 45 -20.19 43.69 -0.39
N ARG A 46 -18.90 43.50 -0.07
CA ARG A 46 -17.79 44.31 -0.60
C ARG A 46 -17.58 44.04 -2.09
N ARG A 47 -17.10 45.06 -2.83
CA ARG A 47 -16.71 44.90 -4.24
C ARG A 47 -15.61 43.85 -4.44
N ALA A 48 -14.63 43.81 -3.53
CA ALA A 48 -13.63 42.76 -3.47
C ALA A 48 -14.10 41.65 -2.52
N LEU A 49 -14.67 40.59 -3.09
CA LEU A 49 -15.16 39.43 -2.35
C LEU A 49 -14.01 38.49 -2.02
N SER A 50 -13.82 38.17 -0.75
CA SER A 50 -12.89 37.13 -0.29
C SER A 50 -13.63 35.88 0.15
N LYS A 51 -13.11 34.71 -0.24
CA LYS A 51 -13.64 33.40 0.16
C LYS A 51 -13.68 33.24 1.68
N GLU A 52 -12.67 33.76 2.38
CA GLU A 52 -12.58 33.70 3.84
C GLU A 52 -13.73 34.45 4.51
N HIS A 53 -14.24 35.52 3.91
CA HIS A 53 -15.38 36.25 4.46
C HIS A 53 -16.65 35.41 4.43
N PHE A 54 -16.88 34.63 3.35
CA PHE A 54 -17.98 33.68 3.26
C PHE A 54 -17.83 32.55 4.28
N ILE A 55 -16.64 31.96 4.39
CA ILE A 55 -16.38 30.88 5.35
C ILE A 55 -16.58 31.36 6.79
N ASN A 56 -16.03 32.53 7.14
CA ASN A 56 -16.18 33.10 8.48
C ASN A 56 -17.64 33.42 8.82
N PHE A 57 -18.40 33.93 7.85
CA PHE A 57 -19.83 34.17 8.02
C PHE A 57 -20.59 32.86 8.26
N ILE A 58 -20.38 31.86 7.41
CA ILE A 58 -20.99 30.54 7.51
C ILE A 58 -20.67 29.90 8.87
N GLN A 59 -19.41 29.92 9.28
CA GLN A 59 -18.98 29.37 10.56
C GLN A 59 -19.66 30.07 11.74
N TYR A 60 -19.77 31.40 11.68
CA TYR A 60 -20.47 32.17 12.72
C TYR A 60 -21.95 31.78 12.83
N GLU A 61 -22.66 31.69 11.70
CA GLU A 61 -24.08 31.31 11.67
C GLU A 61 -24.30 29.85 12.11
N ILE A 62 -23.42 28.92 11.72
CA ILE A 62 -23.46 27.53 12.21
C ILE A 62 -23.30 27.50 13.73
N ASN A 63 -22.31 28.22 14.27
CA ASN A 63 -22.07 28.30 15.71
C ASN A 63 -23.27 28.93 16.44
N PHE A 64 -23.89 29.94 15.84
CA PHE A 64 -25.08 30.60 16.39
C PHE A 64 -26.27 29.64 16.46
N LEU A 65 -26.52 28.88 15.38
CA LEU A 65 -27.56 27.86 15.34
C LEU A 65 -27.31 26.73 16.36
N GLU A 66 -26.06 26.30 16.52
CA GLU A 66 -25.69 25.30 17.53
C GLU A 66 -25.90 25.81 18.96
N LEU A 67 -25.61 27.09 19.22
CA LEU A 67 -25.87 27.72 20.51
C LEU A 67 -27.37 27.74 20.81
N ILE A 68 -28.21 28.11 19.83
CA ILE A 68 -29.68 28.07 19.97
C ILE A 68 -30.14 26.65 20.35
N LYS A 69 -29.65 25.62 19.65
CA LYS A 69 -29.99 24.21 19.94
C LYS A 69 -29.59 23.80 21.35
N LYS A 70 -28.37 24.15 21.78
CA LYS A 70 -27.89 23.87 23.16
C LYS A 70 -28.74 24.55 24.22
N ARG A 71 -29.14 25.80 24.00
CA ARG A 71 -30.01 26.55 24.93
C ARG A 71 -31.42 25.97 24.98
N ARG A 72 -32.01 25.61 23.83
CA ARG A 72 -33.30 24.93 23.77
C ARG A 72 -33.28 23.59 24.51
N ALA A 73 -32.23 22.79 24.34
CA ALA A 73 -32.07 21.52 25.04
C ALA A 73 -31.96 21.70 26.56
N ARG A 74 -31.24 22.74 27.03
CA ARG A 74 -31.12 23.06 28.46
C ARG A 74 -32.43 23.53 29.09
N ILE A 75 -33.19 24.36 28.37
CA ILE A 75 -34.44 24.96 28.87
C ILE A 75 -35.64 24.02 28.67
N GLY A 76 -35.54 23.03 27.79
CA GLY A 76 -36.64 22.12 27.46
C GLY A 76 -37.72 22.73 26.57
N TYR A 77 -37.41 23.83 25.86
CA TYR A 77 -38.38 24.61 25.09
C TYR A 77 -38.23 24.42 23.57
N THR A 78 -39.22 23.80 22.94
CA THR A 78 -39.20 23.42 21.51
C THR A 78 -40.15 24.23 20.63
N PHE A 79 -40.94 25.15 21.18
CA PHE A 79 -41.91 25.94 20.42
C PHE A 79 -41.21 26.91 19.44
N LYS A 80 -41.86 27.17 18.29
CA LYS A 80 -41.35 28.02 17.18
C LYS A 80 -39.96 27.63 16.66
N LYS A 81 -39.61 26.35 16.74
CA LYS A 81 -38.34 25.83 16.24
C LYS A 81 -38.19 26.12 14.74
N ASP A 82 -39.23 25.87 13.96
CA ASP A 82 -39.18 26.04 12.51
C ASP A 82 -39.07 27.52 12.14
N GLU A 83 -39.83 28.42 12.77
CA GLU A 83 -39.75 29.88 12.52
C GLU A 83 -38.35 30.46 12.75
N ILE A 84 -37.60 29.91 13.71
CA ILE A 84 -36.27 30.42 14.07
C ILE A 84 -35.16 29.66 13.34
N GLU A 85 -35.11 28.34 13.47
CA GLU A 85 -34.02 27.53 12.94
C GLU A 85 -34.08 27.46 11.41
N TYR A 86 -35.27 27.36 10.79
CA TYR A 86 -35.38 27.27 9.33
C TYR A 86 -34.88 28.54 8.62
N ILE A 87 -35.16 29.72 9.17
CA ILE A 87 -34.71 30.99 8.59
C ILE A 87 -33.18 31.10 8.64
N ILE A 88 -32.57 30.75 9.77
CA ILE A 88 -31.10 30.73 9.93
C ILE A 88 -30.49 29.70 8.96
N ILE A 89 -31.08 28.51 8.86
CA ILE A 89 -30.63 27.46 7.94
C ILE A 89 -30.70 27.96 6.48
N ASN A 90 -31.80 28.62 6.08
CA ASN A 90 -31.96 29.20 4.75
C ASN A 90 -30.89 30.23 4.43
N ARG A 91 -30.59 31.10 5.40
CA ARG A 91 -29.54 32.11 5.24
C ARG A 91 -28.17 31.46 5.03
N ILE A 92 -27.82 30.45 5.84
CA ILE A 92 -26.57 29.69 5.67
C ILE A 92 -26.53 29.06 4.27
N HIS A 93 -27.62 28.46 3.80
CA HIS A 93 -27.69 27.90 2.44
C HIS A 93 -27.51 28.96 1.34
N ASN A 94 -28.10 30.15 1.49
CA ASN A 94 -27.97 31.23 0.52
C ASN A 94 -26.53 31.75 0.45
N VAL A 95 -25.85 31.87 1.60
CA VAL A 95 -24.44 32.27 1.65
C VAL A 95 -23.55 31.18 1.05
N PHE A 96 -23.80 29.90 1.35
CA PHE A 96 -23.11 28.80 0.68
C PHE A 96 -23.34 28.83 -0.84
N LYS A 97 -24.57 29.04 -1.31
CA LYS A 97 -24.90 29.14 -2.73
C LYS A 97 -24.14 30.28 -3.41
N GLY A 98 -24.12 31.47 -2.80
CA GLY A 98 -23.33 32.60 -3.32
C GLY A 98 -21.83 32.28 -3.36
N ALA A 99 -21.31 31.58 -2.34
CA ALA A 99 -19.92 31.16 -2.29
C ALA A 99 -19.58 30.13 -3.38
N THR A 100 -20.42 29.10 -3.56
CA THR A 100 -20.19 28.04 -4.54
C THR A 100 -20.40 28.50 -5.98
N GLU A 101 -21.26 29.50 -6.23
CA GLU A 101 -21.41 30.15 -7.53
C GLU A 101 -20.20 30.99 -7.92
N LYS A 102 -19.51 31.61 -6.94
CA LYS A 102 -18.33 32.44 -7.17
C LYS A 102 -17.03 31.63 -7.28
N TRP A 103 -16.80 30.70 -6.35
CA TRP A 103 -15.62 29.84 -6.29
C TRP A 103 -15.95 28.41 -6.73
N LYS A 104 -16.45 28.28 -7.96
CA LYS A 104 -16.93 27.02 -8.53
C LYS A 104 -15.91 25.88 -8.45
N SER A 105 -14.63 26.17 -8.61
CA SER A 105 -13.54 25.19 -8.62
C SER A 105 -13.20 24.60 -7.25
N ASP A 106 -13.61 25.23 -6.14
CA ASP A 106 -13.25 24.78 -4.79
C ASP A 106 -14.16 23.65 -4.31
N ILE A 107 -13.70 22.40 -4.47
CA ILE A 107 -14.44 21.21 -4.03
C ILE A 107 -14.61 21.18 -2.51
N LYS A 108 -13.67 21.70 -1.73
CA LYS A 108 -13.80 21.69 -0.25
C LYS A 108 -15.01 22.51 0.19
N LEU A 109 -15.28 23.62 -0.51
CA LEU A 109 -16.46 24.44 -0.27
C LEU A 109 -17.76 23.67 -0.57
N TRP A 110 -17.83 22.97 -1.70
CA TRP A 110 -18.99 22.12 -2.03
C TRP A 110 -19.19 20.99 -1.01
N LEU A 111 -18.12 20.32 -0.58
CA LEU A 111 -18.17 19.27 0.43
C LEU A 111 -18.64 19.82 1.79
N SER A 112 -18.20 21.03 2.17
CA SER A 112 -18.68 21.68 3.40
C SER A 112 -20.17 22.04 3.34
N HIS A 113 -20.67 22.45 2.16
CA HIS A 113 -22.09 22.71 1.94
C HIS A 113 -22.91 21.41 2.01
N ILE A 114 -22.42 20.32 1.42
CA ILE A 114 -23.02 18.98 1.51
C ILE A 114 -23.06 18.50 2.96
N ALA A 115 -21.96 18.62 3.71
CA ALA A 115 -21.89 18.23 5.11
C ALA A 115 -22.90 18.98 5.96
N PHE A 116 -23.05 20.30 5.75
CA PHE A 116 -24.08 21.11 6.40
C PHE A 116 -25.50 20.63 6.07
N CYS A 117 -25.79 20.40 4.79
CA CYS A 117 -27.09 19.89 4.35
C CYS A 117 -27.44 18.53 4.97
N LYS A 118 -26.47 17.60 5.06
CA LYS A 118 -26.63 16.30 5.72
C LYS A 118 -26.93 16.46 7.20
N LYS A 119 -26.15 17.30 7.90
CA LYS A 119 -26.30 17.53 9.34
C LYS A 119 -27.74 17.93 9.69
N TRP A 120 -28.34 18.84 8.91
CA TRP A 120 -29.68 19.38 9.16
C TRP A 120 -30.80 18.72 8.34
N ASN A 121 -30.55 17.55 7.76
CA ASN A 121 -31.55 16.73 7.06
C ASN A 121 -32.33 17.46 5.95
N ASN A 122 -31.70 18.41 5.24
CA ASN A 122 -32.37 19.14 4.16
C ASN A 122 -32.25 18.39 2.83
N LYS A 123 -33.01 17.29 2.70
CA LYS A 123 -32.91 16.34 1.58
C LYS A 123 -33.14 17.00 0.23
N LEU A 124 -34.15 17.87 0.08
CA LEU A 124 -34.46 18.50 -1.21
C LEU A 124 -33.35 19.44 -1.69
N ARG A 125 -32.77 20.23 -0.78
CA ARG A 125 -31.67 21.13 -1.13
C ARG A 125 -30.38 20.39 -1.40
N LEU A 126 -30.10 19.32 -0.66
CA LEU A 126 -28.92 18.51 -0.87
C LEU A 126 -28.84 17.93 -2.29
N SER A 127 -29.95 17.39 -2.81
CA SER A 127 -30.01 16.89 -4.19
C SER A 127 -29.78 17.99 -5.24
N LYS A 128 -30.27 19.21 -5.00
CA LYS A 128 -29.96 20.39 -5.83
C LYS A 128 -28.47 20.76 -5.78
N VAL A 129 -27.86 20.70 -4.60
CA VAL A 129 -26.42 20.96 -4.41
C VAL A 129 -25.58 19.90 -5.14
N PHE A 130 -25.94 18.62 -5.03
CA PHE A 130 -25.27 17.55 -5.79
C PHE A 130 -25.40 17.77 -7.30
N SER A 131 -26.59 18.11 -7.79
CA SER A 131 -26.82 18.37 -9.22
C SER A 131 -26.00 19.57 -9.73
N ALA A 132 -25.91 20.65 -8.96
CA ALA A 132 -25.09 21.81 -9.28
C ALA A 132 -23.59 21.49 -9.25
N MET A 133 -23.14 20.74 -8.24
CA MET A 133 -21.74 20.31 -8.10
C MET A 133 -21.31 19.42 -9.26
N LEU A 134 -22.13 18.41 -9.62
CA LEU A 134 -21.83 17.48 -10.70
C LEU A 134 -21.89 18.13 -12.09
N ALA A 135 -22.69 19.19 -12.27
CA ALA A 135 -22.70 19.95 -13.51
C ALA A 135 -21.38 20.72 -13.74
N ILE A 136 -20.70 21.11 -12.66
CA ILE A 136 -19.44 21.86 -12.71
C ILE A 136 -18.22 20.92 -12.69
N HIS A 137 -18.29 19.83 -11.93
CA HIS A 137 -17.21 18.85 -11.73
C HIS A 137 -17.58 17.46 -12.25
N PRO A 138 -17.89 17.30 -13.56
CA PRO A 138 -18.20 15.99 -14.12
C PRO A 138 -16.96 15.08 -14.20
N ASP A 139 -15.75 15.66 -14.17
CA ASP A 139 -14.44 15.02 -14.34
C ASP A 139 -14.02 14.08 -13.20
N LYS A 140 -14.72 14.10 -12.06
CA LYS A 140 -14.32 13.35 -10.86
C LYS A 140 -15.30 12.21 -10.54
N PRO A 141 -14.95 10.93 -10.83
CA PRO A 141 -15.80 9.78 -10.54
C PRO A 141 -16.25 9.66 -9.07
N ALA A 142 -15.38 10.06 -8.13
CA ALA A 142 -15.67 9.99 -6.71
C ALA A 142 -16.88 10.86 -6.29
N LEU A 143 -17.12 11.99 -6.96
CA LEU A 143 -18.27 12.86 -6.68
C LEU A 143 -19.58 12.21 -7.12
N TRP A 144 -19.58 11.51 -8.26
CA TRP A 144 -20.73 10.74 -8.74
C TRP A 144 -21.09 9.61 -7.77
N ILE A 145 -20.10 8.85 -7.31
CA ILE A 145 -20.27 7.79 -6.32
C ILE A 145 -20.85 8.37 -5.02
N MET A 146 -20.32 9.50 -4.54
CA MET A 146 -20.81 10.16 -3.32
C MET A 146 -22.28 10.58 -3.43
N ALA A 147 -22.67 11.18 -4.55
CA ALA A 147 -24.05 11.60 -4.79
C ALA A 147 -25.00 10.39 -4.84
N ALA A 148 -24.61 9.32 -5.54
CA ALA A 148 -25.42 8.11 -5.67
C ALA A 148 -25.55 7.35 -4.35
N LYS A 149 -24.48 7.22 -3.57
CA LYS A 149 -24.52 6.63 -2.21
C LYS A 149 -25.50 7.37 -1.30
N TRP A 150 -25.48 8.70 -1.37
CA TRP A 150 -26.38 9.52 -0.57
C TRP A 150 -27.87 9.33 -0.95
N GLU A 151 -28.20 9.32 -2.25
CA GLU A 151 -29.59 9.07 -2.70
C GLU A 151 -30.10 7.68 -2.26
N LEU A 152 -29.21 6.69 -2.14
CA LEU A 152 -29.54 5.36 -1.65
C LEU A 152 -29.80 5.33 -0.13
N GLU A 153 -28.89 5.89 0.66
CA GLU A 153 -28.95 5.87 2.14
C GLU A 153 -30.14 6.67 2.70
N ASP A 154 -30.37 7.89 2.20
CA ASP A 154 -31.30 8.83 2.85
C ASP A 154 -32.68 8.91 2.20
N ARG A 155 -32.81 8.57 0.92
CA ARG A 155 -34.06 8.71 0.16
C ARG A 155 -34.64 7.39 -0.30
N THR A 156 -33.91 6.28 -0.14
CA THR A 156 -34.30 4.96 -0.66
C THR A 156 -34.65 4.95 -2.15
N ALA A 157 -34.17 5.96 -2.90
CA ALA A 157 -34.54 6.21 -4.28
C ALA A 157 -33.55 5.55 -5.24
N SER A 158 -33.67 4.23 -5.40
CA SER A 158 -32.77 3.41 -6.21
C SER A 158 -32.70 3.88 -7.67
N GLU A 159 -33.80 4.38 -8.23
CA GLU A 159 -33.85 4.91 -9.60
C GLU A 159 -33.02 6.19 -9.78
N SER A 160 -33.06 7.09 -8.79
CA SER A 160 -32.26 8.33 -8.83
C SER A 160 -30.77 8.01 -8.72
N ALA A 161 -30.39 7.07 -7.85
CA ALA A 161 -29.01 6.58 -7.76
C ALA A 161 -28.56 5.93 -9.08
N ARG A 162 -29.40 5.09 -9.71
CA ARG A 162 -29.13 4.49 -11.02
C ARG A 162 -28.91 5.54 -12.10
N HIS A 163 -29.76 6.57 -12.17
CA HIS A 163 -29.60 7.66 -13.13
C HIS A 163 -28.29 8.44 -12.93
N LEU A 164 -27.86 8.63 -11.67
CA LEU A 164 -26.56 9.26 -11.35
C LEU A 164 -25.38 8.39 -11.81
N PHE A 165 -25.41 7.07 -11.57
CA PHE A 165 -24.37 6.16 -12.04
C PHE A 165 -24.29 6.10 -13.57
N LEU A 166 -25.44 5.95 -14.25
CA LEU A 166 -25.48 5.94 -15.72
C LEU A 166 -24.97 7.25 -16.32
N ARG A 167 -25.33 8.40 -15.73
CA ARG A 167 -24.78 9.69 -16.16
C ARG A 167 -23.28 9.78 -15.89
N GLY A 168 -22.80 9.31 -14.74
CA GLY A 168 -21.38 9.25 -14.43
C GLY A 168 -20.59 8.38 -15.41
N LEU A 169 -21.14 7.24 -15.82
CA LEU A 169 -20.53 6.32 -16.79
C LEU A 169 -20.45 6.91 -18.21
N ARG A 170 -21.33 7.84 -18.58
CA ARG A 170 -21.19 8.60 -19.83
C ARG A 170 -19.95 9.49 -19.84
N PHE A 171 -19.57 10.05 -18.68
CA PHE A 171 -18.35 10.86 -18.53
C PHE A 171 -17.10 9.99 -18.31
N HIS A 172 -17.26 8.86 -17.59
CA HIS A 172 -16.15 7.99 -17.18
C HIS A 172 -16.40 6.52 -17.57
N PRO A 173 -16.40 6.19 -18.88
CA PRO A 173 -16.76 4.87 -19.37
C PRO A 173 -15.76 3.77 -19.02
N LYS A 174 -14.55 4.11 -18.54
CA LYS A 174 -13.51 3.13 -18.15
C LYS A 174 -13.18 3.15 -16.66
N SER A 175 -14.02 3.78 -15.83
CA SER A 175 -13.73 3.93 -14.40
C SER A 175 -14.14 2.68 -13.61
N HIS A 176 -13.15 1.87 -13.21
CA HIS A 176 -13.33 0.66 -12.37
C HIS A 176 -14.21 0.90 -11.13
N LYS A 177 -13.89 1.95 -10.36
CA LYS A 177 -14.60 2.27 -9.11
C LYS A 177 -16.08 2.61 -9.34
N LEU A 178 -16.41 3.20 -10.50
CA LEU A 178 -17.78 3.61 -10.78
C LEU A 178 -18.64 2.40 -11.12
N TYR A 179 -18.10 1.45 -11.91
CA TYR A 179 -18.76 0.17 -12.18
C TYR A 179 -18.87 -0.70 -10.92
N GLN A 180 -17.83 -0.79 -10.10
CA GLN A 180 -17.89 -1.54 -8.83
C GLN A 180 -19.02 -1.06 -7.92
N GLU A 181 -19.11 0.26 -7.71
CA GLU A 181 -20.13 0.86 -6.85
C GLU A 181 -21.52 0.79 -7.48
N TYR A 182 -21.62 0.91 -8.81
CA TYR A 182 -22.89 0.75 -9.52
C TYR A 182 -23.41 -0.69 -9.43
N PHE A 183 -22.53 -1.67 -9.69
CA PHE A 183 -22.83 -3.09 -9.55
C PHE A 183 -23.25 -3.45 -8.12
N ARG A 184 -22.50 -2.97 -7.12
CA ARG A 184 -22.84 -3.13 -5.70
C ARG A 184 -24.21 -2.55 -5.38
N MET A 185 -24.53 -1.37 -5.92
CA MET A 185 -25.82 -0.71 -5.70
C MET A 185 -26.99 -1.54 -6.24
N GLU A 186 -26.89 -2.07 -7.45
CA GLU A 186 -27.95 -2.91 -8.05
C GLU A 186 -28.18 -4.20 -7.24
N LEU A 187 -27.11 -4.80 -6.71
CA LEU A 187 -27.22 -5.98 -5.83
C LEU A 187 -27.86 -5.63 -4.48
N MET A 188 -27.50 -4.52 -3.86
CA MET A 188 -28.16 -4.04 -2.63
C MET A 188 -29.65 -3.76 -2.87
N HIS A 189 -30.01 -3.23 -4.04
CA HIS A 189 -31.40 -3.00 -4.41
C HIS A 189 -32.18 -4.31 -4.56
N ALA A 190 -31.62 -5.31 -5.25
CA ALA A 190 -32.23 -6.62 -5.39
C ALA A 190 -32.42 -7.31 -4.02
N GLU A 191 -31.42 -7.24 -3.14
CA GLU A 191 -31.51 -7.78 -1.78
C GLU A 191 -32.64 -7.12 -0.98
N LYS A 192 -32.76 -5.79 -1.09
CA LYS A 192 -33.83 -5.02 -0.44
C LYS A 192 -35.21 -5.48 -0.92
N LEU A 193 -35.40 -5.63 -2.23
CA LEU A 193 -36.66 -6.09 -2.80
C LEU A 193 -37.01 -7.52 -2.37
N GLN A 194 -36.01 -8.42 -2.25
CA GLN A 194 -36.22 -9.76 -1.70
C GLN A 194 -36.70 -9.70 -0.24
N LYS A 195 -36.05 -8.90 0.60
CA LYS A 195 -36.45 -8.71 2.00
C LYS A 195 -37.88 -8.16 2.10
N GLU A 196 -38.23 -7.14 1.33
CA GLU A 196 -39.59 -6.60 1.28
C GLU A 196 -40.62 -7.66 0.86
N LYS A 197 -40.30 -8.49 -0.14
CA LYS A 197 -41.16 -9.60 -0.56
C LYS A 197 -41.38 -10.61 0.55
N THR A 198 -40.32 -11.06 1.23
CA THR A 198 -40.45 -12.04 2.32
C THR A 198 -41.32 -11.52 3.47
N VAL A 199 -41.23 -10.22 3.77
CA VAL A 199 -42.08 -9.58 4.78
C VAL A 199 -43.54 -9.53 4.33
N LEU A 200 -43.81 -9.14 3.09
CA LEU A 200 -45.18 -9.08 2.55
C LEU A 200 -45.84 -10.47 2.48
N GLU A 201 -45.09 -11.50 2.13
CA GLU A 201 -45.57 -12.90 2.11
C GLU A 201 -45.94 -13.39 3.51
N THR A 202 -45.19 -12.97 4.54
CA THR A 202 -45.46 -13.29 5.95
C THR A 202 -46.75 -12.65 6.45
N HIS A 203 -47.09 -11.46 5.96
CA HIS A 203 -48.30 -10.71 6.36
C HIS A 203 -49.57 -11.05 5.58
N ARG A 204 -49.57 -12.08 4.71
CA ARG A 204 -50.73 -12.56 3.91
C ARG A 204 -51.38 -11.51 2.99
N ASP A 205 -50.74 -10.36 2.74
CA ASP A 205 -51.16 -9.39 1.73
C ASP A 205 -50.69 -9.82 0.33
N LYS A 206 -51.32 -10.86 -0.21
CA LYS A 206 -50.99 -11.45 -1.52
C LYS A 206 -51.35 -10.56 -2.72
N SER A 207 -52.00 -9.42 -2.50
CA SER A 207 -52.58 -8.59 -3.57
C SER A 207 -51.61 -7.58 -4.21
N LYS A 208 -50.38 -7.43 -3.70
CA LYS A 208 -49.39 -6.44 -4.22
C LYS A 208 -47.98 -6.96 -4.54
N SER A 209 -47.62 -8.21 -4.22
CA SER A 209 -46.22 -8.66 -4.32
C SER A 209 -45.95 -9.53 -5.56
N ALA A 210 -45.78 -8.90 -6.72
CA ALA A 210 -45.17 -9.59 -7.86
C ALA A 210 -44.08 -8.71 -8.46
N TYR A 211 -43.02 -8.45 -7.68
CA TYR A 211 -41.77 -8.04 -8.31
C TYR A 211 -41.31 -9.19 -9.23
N PRO A 212 -40.98 -8.93 -10.51
CA PRO A 212 -40.46 -9.93 -11.42
C PRO A 212 -39.29 -10.68 -10.80
N LYS A 213 -39.25 -12.02 -10.95
CA LYS A 213 -38.22 -12.88 -10.35
C LYS A 213 -36.81 -12.50 -10.84
N GLU A 214 -36.74 -12.00 -12.06
CA GLU A 214 -35.56 -11.52 -12.77
C GLU A 214 -34.92 -10.32 -12.05
N ILE A 215 -35.75 -9.39 -11.58
CA ILE A 215 -35.26 -8.23 -10.82
C ILE A 215 -34.76 -8.68 -9.44
N LEU A 216 -35.46 -9.64 -8.82
CA LEU A 216 -35.06 -10.22 -7.53
C LEU A 216 -33.76 -11.01 -7.63
N GLN A 217 -33.48 -11.65 -8.77
CA GLN A 217 -32.22 -12.37 -9.04
C GLN A 217 -31.05 -11.45 -9.40
N GLY A 218 -31.30 -10.14 -9.56
CA GLY A 218 -30.26 -9.16 -9.85
C GLY A 218 -29.89 -9.07 -11.34
N GLU A 219 -30.83 -9.32 -12.26
CA GLU A 219 -30.57 -9.19 -13.71
C GLU A 219 -30.05 -7.79 -14.11
N LEU A 220 -30.45 -6.74 -13.40
CA LEU A 220 -29.87 -5.42 -13.61
C LEU A 220 -28.37 -5.38 -13.29
N ALA A 221 -27.93 -6.02 -12.21
CA ALA A 221 -26.52 -6.16 -11.89
C ALA A 221 -25.77 -6.97 -12.95
N ARG A 222 -26.42 -8.01 -13.52
CA ARG A 222 -25.88 -8.79 -14.65
C ARG A 222 -25.66 -7.93 -15.90
N VAL A 223 -26.61 -7.05 -16.23
CA VAL A 223 -26.47 -6.09 -17.34
C VAL A 223 -25.32 -5.12 -17.08
N VAL A 224 -25.19 -4.59 -15.85
CA VAL A 224 -24.08 -3.72 -15.47
C VAL A 224 -22.74 -4.44 -15.63
N TYR A 225 -22.67 -5.69 -15.18
CA TYR A 225 -21.49 -6.53 -15.32
C TYR A 225 -21.10 -6.73 -16.79
N LYS A 226 -22.03 -7.13 -17.67
CA LYS A 226 -21.75 -7.33 -19.10
C LYS A 226 -21.24 -6.05 -19.78
N ASN A 227 -21.85 -4.91 -19.47
CA ASN A 227 -21.39 -3.61 -19.95
C ASN A 227 -20.00 -3.25 -19.41
N ALA A 228 -19.71 -3.57 -18.13
CA ALA A 228 -18.39 -3.33 -17.54
C ALA A 228 -17.29 -4.11 -18.27
N ILE A 229 -17.52 -5.39 -18.59
CA ILE A 229 -16.57 -6.22 -19.33
C ILE A 229 -16.35 -5.70 -20.75
N GLU A 230 -17.43 -5.30 -21.43
CA GLU A 230 -17.35 -4.76 -22.79
C GLU A 230 -16.50 -3.48 -22.84
N LYS A 231 -16.64 -2.59 -21.84
CA LYS A 231 -15.92 -1.30 -21.80
C LYS A 231 -14.52 -1.39 -21.21
N ILE A 232 -14.24 -2.38 -20.36
CA ILE A 232 -12.96 -2.61 -19.69
C ILE A 232 -12.51 -4.06 -19.94
N PRO A 233 -12.09 -4.39 -21.19
CA PRO A 233 -11.59 -5.72 -21.49
C PRO A 233 -10.19 -5.93 -20.93
N GLY A 234 -9.86 -7.17 -20.54
CA GLY A 234 -8.49 -7.58 -20.23
C GLY A 234 -7.98 -7.30 -18.80
N ASP A 235 -8.79 -6.67 -17.94
CA ASP A 235 -8.45 -6.49 -16.51
C ASP A 235 -9.06 -7.62 -15.63
N ALA A 236 -8.23 -8.61 -15.29
CA ALA A 236 -8.61 -9.71 -14.41
C ALA A 236 -8.84 -9.27 -12.96
N GLU A 237 -8.07 -8.31 -12.44
CA GLU A 237 -8.23 -7.84 -11.06
C GLU A 237 -9.59 -7.14 -10.89
N PHE A 238 -9.99 -6.37 -11.89
CA PHE A 238 -11.31 -5.76 -11.93
C PHE A 238 -12.43 -6.81 -12.00
N HIS A 239 -12.34 -7.83 -12.86
CA HIS A 239 -13.34 -8.91 -12.91
C HIS A 239 -13.44 -9.66 -11.56
N LEU A 240 -12.30 -9.95 -10.93
CA LEU A 240 -12.25 -10.57 -9.59
C LEU A 240 -12.88 -9.68 -8.51
N SER A 241 -12.71 -8.36 -8.62
CA SER A 241 -13.36 -7.42 -7.70
C SER A 241 -14.89 -7.47 -7.79
N LEU A 242 -15.45 -7.62 -9.00
CA LEU A 242 -16.90 -7.77 -9.20
C LEU A 242 -17.40 -9.11 -8.64
N LEU A 243 -16.64 -10.18 -8.84
CA LEU A 243 -16.95 -11.48 -8.22
C LEU A 243 -16.95 -11.41 -6.69
N THR A 244 -15.95 -10.75 -6.11
CA THR A 244 -15.85 -10.53 -4.66
C THR A 244 -17.04 -9.75 -4.13
N ILE A 245 -17.52 -8.74 -4.88
CA ILE A 245 -18.74 -8.00 -4.52
C ILE A 245 -19.97 -8.91 -4.61
N ALA A 246 -20.10 -9.72 -5.66
CA ALA A 246 -21.21 -10.67 -5.81
C ALA A 246 -21.25 -11.69 -4.67
N ALA A 247 -20.08 -12.21 -4.24
CA ALA A 247 -19.95 -13.17 -3.15
C ALA A 247 -20.53 -12.68 -1.80
N LEU A 248 -20.66 -11.36 -1.60
CA LEU A 248 -21.30 -10.79 -0.40
C LEU A 248 -22.82 -11.05 -0.34
N PHE A 249 -23.44 -11.47 -1.45
CA PHE A 249 -24.89 -11.63 -1.57
C PHE A 249 -25.24 -13.08 -1.86
N SER A 250 -25.96 -13.73 -0.94
CA SER A 250 -26.28 -15.16 -1.00
C SER A 250 -27.11 -15.58 -2.22
N PHE A 251 -27.96 -14.68 -2.75
CA PHE A 251 -28.83 -14.97 -3.89
C PHE A 251 -28.10 -14.93 -5.26
N THR A 252 -26.83 -14.51 -5.31
CA THR A 252 -26.12 -14.28 -6.57
C THR A 252 -25.36 -15.50 -7.10
N GLN A 253 -25.63 -16.71 -6.61
CA GLN A 253 -24.87 -17.92 -6.98
C GLN A 253 -24.85 -18.19 -8.50
N GLU A 254 -25.95 -17.91 -9.20
CA GLU A 254 -26.01 -18.05 -10.67
C GLU A 254 -25.12 -17.03 -11.37
N LEU A 255 -25.17 -15.77 -10.93
CA LEU A 255 -24.32 -14.70 -11.43
C LEU A 255 -22.83 -14.98 -11.15
N GLN A 256 -22.51 -15.49 -9.96
CA GLN A 256 -21.14 -15.90 -9.63
C GLN A 256 -20.64 -16.99 -10.59
N ARG A 257 -21.47 -18.01 -10.88
CA ARG A 257 -21.14 -19.08 -11.84
C ARG A 257 -20.86 -18.53 -13.24
N GLU A 258 -21.67 -17.58 -13.72
CA GLU A 258 -21.43 -16.90 -14.99
C GLU A 258 -20.12 -16.10 -14.97
N ILE A 259 -19.89 -15.29 -13.94
CA ILE A 259 -18.64 -14.50 -13.80
C ILE A 259 -17.41 -15.41 -13.80
N LEU A 260 -17.50 -16.57 -13.17
CA LEU A 260 -16.42 -17.56 -13.12
C LEU A 260 -16.15 -18.21 -14.48
N GLN A 261 -17.21 -18.52 -15.25
CA GLN A 261 -17.07 -19.03 -16.60
C GLN A 261 -16.45 -17.97 -17.53
N ASP A 262 -16.85 -16.72 -17.39
CA ASP A 262 -16.27 -15.60 -18.13
C ASP A 262 -14.80 -15.37 -17.75
N LEU A 263 -14.45 -15.46 -16.46
CA LEU A 263 -13.05 -15.39 -16.01
C LEU A 263 -12.18 -16.50 -16.64
N GLN A 264 -12.70 -17.73 -16.70
CA GLN A 264 -11.99 -18.86 -17.30
C GLN A 264 -11.85 -18.77 -18.82
N THR A 265 -12.75 -18.07 -19.51
CA THR A 265 -12.72 -17.94 -20.98
C THR A 265 -11.98 -16.69 -21.44
N LEU A 266 -12.16 -15.56 -20.75
CA LEU A 266 -11.60 -14.27 -21.13
C LEU A 266 -10.19 -14.03 -20.57
N HIS A 267 -9.86 -14.61 -19.40
CA HIS A 267 -8.61 -14.36 -18.69
C HIS A 267 -7.77 -15.63 -18.48
N THR A 268 -7.73 -16.50 -19.48
CA THR A 268 -6.95 -17.74 -19.45
C THR A 268 -5.47 -17.50 -19.17
N ASN A 269 -4.93 -16.37 -19.61
CA ASN A 269 -3.49 -16.06 -19.55
C ASN A 269 -3.05 -15.33 -18.27
N ASN A 270 -3.98 -14.95 -17.38
CA ASN A 270 -3.66 -14.12 -16.22
C ASN A 270 -3.41 -14.96 -14.96
N ALA A 271 -2.23 -14.78 -14.36
CA ALA A 271 -1.80 -15.52 -13.17
C ALA A 271 -2.69 -15.28 -11.93
N THR A 272 -3.25 -14.07 -11.81
CA THR A 272 -4.14 -13.68 -10.70
C THR A 272 -5.48 -14.41 -10.73
N THR A 273 -6.01 -14.67 -11.93
CA THR A 273 -7.23 -15.48 -12.11
C THR A 273 -7.02 -16.91 -11.62
N TRP A 274 -5.89 -17.51 -11.97
CA TRP A 274 -5.54 -18.86 -11.54
C TRP A 274 -5.29 -18.95 -10.03
N ASP A 275 -4.60 -17.97 -9.44
CA ASP A 275 -4.42 -17.88 -7.97
C ASP A 275 -5.77 -17.81 -7.24
N PHE A 276 -6.70 -16.97 -7.73
CA PHE A 276 -8.03 -16.88 -7.15
C PHE A 276 -8.83 -18.18 -7.28
N LEU A 277 -8.86 -18.79 -8.48
CA LEU A 277 -9.56 -20.06 -8.71
C LEU A 277 -9.02 -21.17 -7.80
N ALA A 278 -7.69 -21.25 -7.65
CA ALA A 278 -7.07 -22.23 -6.77
C ALA A 278 -7.40 -21.96 -5.30
N ARG A 279 -7.35 -20.70 -4.83
CA ARG A 279 -7.64 -20.35 -3.44
C ARG A 279 -9.10 -20.59 -3.06
N ARG A 280 -10.05 -20.41 -3.98
CA ARG A 280 -11.47 -20.70 -3.75
C ARG A 280 -11.71 -22.17 -3.41
N GLU A 281 -10.94 -23.12 -3.95
CA GLU A 281 -11.07 -24.54 -3.60
C GLU A 281 -10.76 -24.84 -2.12
N LEU A 282 -10.08 -23.93 -1.40
CA LEU A 282 -9.94 -24.01 0.06
C LEU A 282 -11.23 -23.68 0.82
N GLU A 283 -12.11 -22.89 0.21
CA GLU A 283 -13.39 -22.47 0.78
C GLU A 283 -14.50 -23.49 0.51
N ALA A 284 -14.20 -24.55 -0.25
CA ALA A 284 -15.12 -25.65 -0.50
C ALA A 284 -15.68 -26.24 0.81
N GLU A 285 -16.93 -26.71 0.75
CA GLU A 285 -17.66 -27.23 1.90
C GLU A 285 -16.84 -28.29 2.67
N PRO A 286 -16.70 -28.14 4.01
CA PRO A 286 -16.09 -29.15 4.86
C PRO A 286 -16.81 -30.50 4.73
N LEU A 287 -16.10 -31.60 4.91
CA LEU A 287 -16.74 -32.91 5.07
C LEU A 287 -17.68 -32.88 6.28
N PRO A 288 -18.78 -33.65 6.23
CA PRO A 288 -19.60 -33.91 7.41
C PRO A 288 -18.71 -34.40 8.56
N LEU A 289 -18.90 -33.86 9.76
CA LEU A 289 -18.16 -34.20 11.00
C LEU A 289 -16.70 -33.71 11.10
N ALA A 290 -16.18 -32.98 10.12
CA ALA A 290 -14.82 -32.44 10.16
C ALA A 290 -14.59 -31.37 11.24
N GLY A 291 -15.66 -30.75 11.75
CA GLY A 291 -15.60 -29.83 12.89
C GLY A 291 -15.47 -30.53 14.25
N VAL A 292 -15.72 -31.84 14.31
CA VAL A 292 -15.81 -32.62 15.57
C VAL A 292 -14.58 -33.50 15.78
N LEU A 293 -14.02 -34.08 14.71
CA LEU A 293 -12.90 -35.02 14.79
C LEU A 293 -11.61 -34.42 14.20
N PRO A 294 -10.53 -34.23 14.99
CA PRO A 294 -9.26 -33.66 14.52
C PRO A 294 -8.61 -34.44 13.36
N ARG A 295 -8.80 -35.76 13.30
CA ARG A 295 -8.30 -36.60 12.20
C ARG A 295 -9.03 -36.32 10.89
N LEU A 296 -10.35 -36.17 10.93
CA LEU A 296 -11.15 -35.79 9.76
C LEU A 296 -10.85 -34.35 9.35
N GLN A 297 -10.65 -33.44 10.31
CA GLN A 297 -10.22 -32.07 10.03
C GLN A 297 -8.91 -32.01 9.22
N ALA A 298 -7.91 -32.83 9.58
CA ALA A 298 -6.66 -32.91 8.83
C ALA A 298 -6.84 -33.53 7.42
N CYS A 299 -7.71 -34.53 7.29
CA CYS A 299 -8.06 -35.15 6.01
C CYS A 299 -8.75 -34.16 5.07
N ASP A 300 -9.71 -33.39 5.58
CA ASP A 300 -10.42 -32.33 4.87
C ASP A 300 -9.51 -31.23 4.36
N VAL A 301 -8.57 -30.82 5.20
CA VAL A 301 -7.59 -29.80 4.84
C VAL A 301 -6.66 -30.34 3.75
N SER A 302 -6.21 -31.59 3.87
CA SER A 302 -5.42 -32.27 2.82
C SER A 302 -6.18 -32.37 1.50
N ARG A 303 -7.46 -32.78 1.54
CA ARG A 303 -8.34 -32.88 0.37
C ARG A 303 -8.50 -31.54 -0.35
N ARG A 304 -8.74 -30.47 0.40
CA ARG A 304 -8.91 -29.12 -0.15
C ARG A 304 -7.59 -28.57 -0.71
N GLU A 305 -6.48 -28.74 0.01
CA GLU A 305 -5.15 -28.39 -0.49
C GLU A 305 -4.83 -29.16 -1.78
N GLY A 306 -5.14 -30.45 -1.85
CA GLY A 306 -4.97 -31.27 -3.05
C GLY A 306 -5.73 -30.75 -4.28
N ARG A 307 -6.98 -30.28 -4.10
CA ARG A 307 -7.74 -29.62 -5.18
C ARG A 307 -7.10 -28.32 -5.62
N CYS A 308 -6.60 -27.51 -4.68
CA CYS A 308 -5.87 -26.28 -5.00
C CYS A 308 -4.62 -26.57 -5.82
N HIS A 309 -3.85 -27.58 -5.40
CA HIS A 309 -2.68 -28.05 -6.16
C HIS A 309 -3.08 -28.44 -7.58
N ALA A 310 -4.14 -29.22 -7.76
CA ALA A 310 -4.60 -29.62 -9.09
C ALA A 310 -4.90 -28.41 -10.01
N VAL A 311 -5.52 -27.36 -9.48
CA VAL A 311 -5.79 -26.11 -10.23
C VAL A 311 -4.49 -25.38 -10.59
N TYR A 312 -3.52 -25.32 -9.68
CA TYR A 312 -2.19 -24.75 -10.00
C TYR A 312 -1.41 -25.58 -11.01
N GLU A 313 -1.50 -26.90 -10.96
CA GLU A 313 -0.88 -27.78 -11.96
C GLU A 313 -1.48 -27.53 -13.35
N GLU A 314 -2.81 -27.39 -13.43
CA GLU A 314 -3.49 -27.02 -14.67
C GLU A 314 -3.06 -25.62 -15.16
N ALA A 315 -2.91 -24.65 -14.25
CA ALA A 315 -2.47 -23.30 -14.56
C ALA A 315 -1.05 -23.28 -15.12
N VAL A 316 -0.11 -24.02 -14.52
CA VAL A 316 1.28 -24.15 -15.00
C VAL A 316 1.33 -24.78 -16.40
N CYS A 317 0.49 -25.79 -16.66
CA CYS A 317 0.42 -26.43 -17.97
C CYS A 317 -0.15 -25.50 -19.06
N LYS A 318 -1.16 -24.71 -18.74
CA LYS A 318 -1.81 -23.80 -19.69
C LYS A 318 -1.05 -22.49 -19.89
N VAL A 319 -0.43 -21.97 -18.82
CA VAL A 319 0.25 -20.68 -18.78
C VAL A 319 1.54 -20.80 -17.98
N PRO A 320 2.62 -21.31 -18.59
CA PRO A 320 3.92 -21.38 -17.95
C PRO A 320 4.54 -19.98 -17.89
N THR A 321 4.18 -19.21 -16.86
CA THR A 321 4.74 -17.87 -16.59
C THR A 321 5.32 -17.81 -15.20
N GLU A 322 6.33 -16.96 -15.01
CA GLU A 322 6.95 -16.72 -13.70
C GLU A 322 5.92 -16.26 -12.66
N ALA A 323 4.91 -15.48 -13.07
CA ALA A 323 3.85 -15.01 -12.20
C ALA A 323 2.98 -16.15 -11.65
N VAL A 324 2.63 -17.14 -12.47
CA VAL A 324 1.87 -18.33 -12.02
C VAL A 324 2.70 -19.14 -11.02
N TRP A 325 3.99 -19.35 -11.31
CA TRP A 325 4.89 -20.03 -10.39
C TRP A 325 5.07 -19.27 -9.07
N LYS A 326 5.16 -17.93 -9.12
CA LYS A 326 5.19 -17.08 -7.93
C LYS A 326 3.93 -17.27 -7.08
N CYS A 327 2.74 -17.22 -7.68
CA CYS A 327 1.48 -17.48 -6.96
C CYS A 327 1.48 -18.89 -6.36
N TYR A 328 1.89 -19.91 -7.12
CA TYR A 328 1.89 -21.29 -6.65
C TYR A 328 2.86 -21.51 -5.47
N ILE A 329 4.08 -20.99 -5.56
CA ILE A 329 5.08 -21.11 -4.49
C ILE A 329 4.64 -20.32 -3.26
N THR A 330 4.13 -19.09 -3.42
CA THR A 330 3.65 -18.28 -2.28
C THR A 330 2.49 -18.97 -1.55
N PHE A 331 1.55 -19.58 -2.28
CA PHE A 331 0.51 -20.42 -1.71
C PHE A 331 1.09 -21.58 -0.89
N CYS A 332 2.03 -22.34 -1.46
CA CYS A 332 2.66 -23.46 -0.76
C CYS A 332 3.40 -23.01 0.52
N LEU A 333 4.10 -21.87 0.47
CA LEU A 333 4.79 -21.27 1.63
C LEU A 333 3.80 -20.82 2.72
N GLU A 334 2.69 -20.17 2.35
CA GLU A 334 1.63 -19.80 3.30
C GLU A 334 1.07 -21.02 4.03
N ARG A 335 0.84 -22.13 3.32
CA ARG A 335 0.34 -23.38 3.92
C ARG A 335 1.38 -24.05 4.81
N PHE A 336 2.65 -24.01 4.44
CA PHE A 336 3.75 -24.55 5.24
C PHE A 336 3.93 -23.80 6.57
N LYS A 337 3.80 -22.46 6.57
CA LYS A 337 3.88 -21.63 7.78
C LYS A 337 2.74 -21.85 8.78
N ARG A 338 1.62 -22.46 8.38
CA ARG A 338 0.49 -22.71 9.30
C ARG A 338 0.84 -23.82 10.29
N LYS A 339 0.71 -23.52 11.59
CA LYS A 339 0.83 -24.51 12.68
C LYS A 339 -0.22 -25.61 12.49
N SER A 340 0.22 -26.84 12.23
CA SER A 340 -0.64 -28.03 12.13
C SER A 340 -0.20 -29.05 13.18
N ASN A 341 -1.11 -29.63 13.96
CA ASN A 341 -0.73 -30.64 14.97
C ASN A 341 -0.46 -32.02 14.34
N ASN A 342 -0.81 -32.22 13.08
CA ASN A 342 -0.62 -33.50 12.39
C ASN A 342 0.73 -33.55 11.66
N LYS A 343 1.61 -34.48 12.07
CA LYS A 343 2.94 -34.71 11.49
C LYS A 343 2.88 -35.09 10.01
N ALA A 344 2.00 -36.01 9.63
CA ALA A 344 1.86 -36.46 8.23
C ALA A 344 1.43 -35.33 7.28
N LEU A 345 0.56 -34.42 7.75
CA LEU A 345 0.15 -33.25 6.95
C LEU A 345 1.30 -32.26 6.76
N ARG A 346 2.18 -32.09 7.77
CA ARG A 346 3.37 -31.24 7.63
C ARG A 346 4.36 -31.84 6.63
N GLU A 347 4.61 -33.15 6.72
CA GLU A 347 5.48 -33.86 5.80
C GLU A 347 4.95 -33.79 4.36
N MET A 348 3.65 -34.00 4.12
CA MET A 348 3.04 -33.84 2.79
C MET A 348 3.16 -32.42 2.23
N ARG A 349 2.96 -31.39 3.07
CA ARG A 349 3.15 -30.00 2.63
C ARG A 349 4.61 -29.70 2.30
N GLN A 350 5.55 -30.24 3.08
CA GLN A 350 6.97 -30.08 2.86
C GLN A 350 7.42 -30.74 1.55
N THR A 351 7.06 -32.02 1.34
CA THR A 351 7.41 -32.73 0.11
C THR A 351 6.81 -32.05 -1.12
N LYS A 352 5.55 -31.61 -1.04
CA LYS A 352 4.92 -30.89 -2.13
C LYS A 352 5.58 -29.54 -2.39
N LEU A 353 5.90 -28.76 -1.35
CA LEU A 353 6.60 -27.47 -1.48
C LEU A 353 7.95 -27.64 -2.18
N LEU A 354 8.77 -28.59 -1.74
CA LEU A 354 10.07 -28.88 -2.36
C LEU A 354 9.91 -29.30 -3.83
N SER A 355 8.95 -30.18 -4.13
CA SER A 355 8.68 -30.60 -5.52
C SER A 355 8.25 -29.44 -6.43
N VAL A 356 7.51 -28.46 -5.90
CA VAL A 356 7.08 -27.27 -6.65
C VAL A 356 8.25 -26.34 -6.92
N PHE A 357 9.14 -26.15 -5.94
CA PHE A 357 10.38 -25.39 -6.13
C PHE A 357 11.28 -26.02 -7.20
N GLU A 358 11.50 -27.33 -7.14
CA GLU A 358 12.33 -28.04 -8.12
C GLU A 358 11.74 -27.95 -9.53
N ARG A 359 10.42 -28.15 -9.68
CA ARG A 359 9.75 -28.06 -10.99
C ARG A 359 9.72 -26.65 -11.56
N ALA A 360 9.53 -25.63 -10.72
CA ALA A 360 9.62 -24.24 -11.15
C ALA A 360 11.03 -23.91 -11.67
N ARG A 361 12.06 -24.46 -11.02
CA ARG A 361 13.45 -24.38 -11.44
C ARG A 361 13.71 -25.11 -12.77
N GLU A 362 13.22 -26.34 -12.94
CA GLU A 362 13.35 -27.13 -14.18
C GLU A 362 12.66 -26.44 -15.36
N SER A 363 11.55 -25.75 -15.11
CA SER A 363 10.77 -25.03 -16.12
C SER A 363 11.40 -23.71 -16.58
N ASN A 364 12.58 -23.36 -16.07
CA ASN A 364 13.28 -22.08 -16.33
C ASN A 364 12.49 -20.81 -15.98
N LEU A 365 11.41 -20.91 -15.19
CA LEU A 365 10.48 -19.80 -14.88
C LEU A 365 10.39 -19.54 -13.37
N PHE A 366 11.49 -19.80 -12.66
CA PHE A 366 11.57 -19.54 -11.24
C PHE A 366 11.61 -18.01 -11.00
N PRO A 367 10.94 -17.46 -9.96
CA PRO A 367 11.08 -16.04 -9.64
C PRO A 367 12.33 -15.74 -8.79
N GLU A 368 13.14 -14.76 -9.20
CA GLU A 368 14.36 -14.32 -8.48
C GLU A 368 14.11 -14.05 -6.99
N THR A 369 13.01 -13.35 -6.70
CA THR A 369 12.63 -12.92 -5.34
C THR A 369 12.41 -14.07 -4.35
N LEU A 370 12.16 -15.29 -4.84
CA LEU A 370 11.86 -16.45 -4.01
C LEU A 370 13.09 -17.33 -3.76
N LEU A 371 14.22 -17.08 -4.43
CA LEU A 371 15.45 -17.85 -4.26
C LEU A 371 16.01 -17.76 -2.82
N PRO A 372 16.09 -16.56 -2.19
CA PRO A 372 16.55 -16.46 -0.80
C PRO A 372 15.65 -17.22 0.18
N GLN A 373 14.32 -17.14 -0.05
CA GLN A 373 13.35 -17.84 0.79
C GLN A 373 13.46 -19.36 0.66
N TRP A 374 13.76 -19.86 -0.54
CA TRP A 374 13.97 -21.29 -0.76
C TRP A 374 15.26 -21.77 -0.09
N LEU A 375 16.37 -21.04 -0.25
CA LEU A 375 17.64 -21.41 0.37
C LEU A 375 17.56 -21.42 1.90
N GLN A 376 16.95 -20.40 2.51
CA GLN A 376 16.74 -20.38 3.95
C GLN A 376 15.87 -21.55 4.42
N LEU A 377 14.81 -21.87 3.67
CA LEU A 377 13.93 -22.99 4.00
C LEU A 377 14.65 -24.34 3.92
N LEU A 378 15.57 -24.54 2.97
CA LEU A 378 16.39 -25.77 2.89
C LEU A 378 17.36 -25.90 4.08
N VAL A 379 17.93 -24.78 4.51
CA VAL A 379 18.78 -24.73 5.71
C VAL A 379 17.97 -25.05 6.97
N ASP A 380 16.80 -24.42 7.14
CA ASP A 380 15.90 -24.65 8.28
C ASP A 380 15.39 -26.10 8.35
N LEU A 381 15.22 -26.75 7.19
CA LEU A 381 14.80 -28.15 7.08
C LEU A 381 15.95 -29.15 7.30
N GLY A 382 17.18 -28.67 7.51
CA GLY A 382 18.35 -29.53 7.74
C GLY A 382 18.82 -30.28 6.49
N LYS A 383 18.62 -29.72 5.29
CA LYS A 383 19.04 -30.31 4.00
C LYS A 383 20.16 -29.48 3.34
N PRO A 384 21.37 -29.46 3.91
CA PRO A 384 22.46 -28.59 3.49
C PRO A 384 22.99 -28.93 2.08
N GLU A 385 23.07 -30.20 1.71
CA GLU A 385 23.59 -30.64 0.41
C GLU A 385 22.68 -30.19 -0.75
N GLU A 386 21.36 -30.27 -0.56
CA GLU A 386 20.39 -29.79 -1.53
C GLU A 386 20.45 -28.27 -1.67
N ALA A 387 20.61 -27.54 -0.54
CA ALA A 387 20.81 -26.09 -0.55
C ALA A 387 22.07 -25.69 -1.31
N ALA A 388 23.19 -26.41 -1.09
CA ALA A 388 24.44 -26.18 -1.80
C ALA A 388 24.30 -26.44 -3.31
N ARG A 389 23.63 -27.54 -3.69
CA ARG A 389 23.35 -27.87 -5.10
C ARG A 389 22.50 -26.80 -5.80
N VAL A 390 21.44 -26.32 -5.15
CA VAL A 390 20.60 -25.22 -5.67
C VAL A 390 21.40 -23.93 -5.78
N ALA A 391 22.19 -23.60 -4.75
CA ALA A 391 23.06 -22.45 -4.74
C ALA A 391 24.15 -22.51 -5.82
N MET A 392 24.64 -23.68 -6.25
CA MET A 392 25.64 -23.77 -7.32
C MET A 392 25.04 -23.65 -8.72
N THR A 393 23.82 -24.13 -8.93
CA THR A 393 23.26 -24.36 -10.28
C THR A 393 22.46 -23.19 -10.85
N GLU A 394 22.00 -22.25 -10.02
CA GLU A 394 21.26 -21.07 -10.47
C GLU A 394 22.18 -19.97 -11.02
N ALA A 395 22.83 -20.23 -12.16
CA ALA A 395 23.62 -19.25 -12.92
C ALA A 395 22.76 -18.23 -13.69
N ARG A 396 21.43 -18.28 -13.57
CA ARG A 396 20.48 -17.51 -14.40
C ARG A 396 20.29 -16.06 -13.96
N TYR A 397 20.45 -15.78 -12.67
CA TYR A 397 20.42 -14.42 -12.11
C TYR A 397 21.81 -13.80 -12.03
N SER A 398 22.60 -14.05 -13.08
CA SER A 398 24.02 -13.72 -13.22
C SER A 398 24.33 -12.24 -12.91
N SER A 399 23.39 -11.34 -13.19
CA SER A 399 23.52 -9.90 -13.02
C SER A 399 23.17 -9.37 -11.62
N SER A 400 22.49 -10.15 -10.76
CA SER A 400 21.97 -9.66 -9.48
C SER A 400 22.89 -9.99 -8.30
N VAL A 401 23.53 -8.96 -7.75
CA VAL A 401 24.48 -9.08 -6.63
C VAL A 401 23.84 -9.63 -5.36
N GLN A 402 22.57 -9.30 -5.10
CA GLN A 402 21.86 -9.75 -3.90
C GLN A 402 21.68 -11.27 -3.90
N VAL A 403 21.41 -11.87 -5.06
CA VAL A 403 21.30 -13.31 -5.22
C VAL A 403 22.65 -14.00 -4.94
N TRP A 404 23.74 -13.44 -5.46
CA TRP A 404 25.08 -13.98 -5.23
C TRP A 404 25.50 -13.90 -3.76
N VAL A 405 25.25 -12.76 -3.10
CA VAL A 405 25.54 -12.61 -1.65
C VAL A 405 24.78 -13.65 -0.84
N GLN A 406 23.48 -13.85 -1.10
CA GLN A 406 22.67 -14.83 -0.38
C GLN A 406 23.12 -16.28 -0.64
N ARG A 407 23.48 -16.62 -1.88
CA ARG A 407 24.03 -17.94 -2.24
C ARG A 407 25.34 -18.22 -1.51
N LEU A 408 26.24 -17.24 -1.48
CA LEU A 408 27.52 -17.35 -0.79
C LEU A 408 27.33 -17.44 0.72
N GLN A 409 26.46 -16.62 1.33
CA GLN A 409 26.15 -16.70 2.77
C GLN A 409 25.66 -18.10 3.19
N VAL A 410 24.80 -18.73 2.39
CA VAL A 410 24.32 -20.08 2.66
C VAL A 410 25.46 -21.09 2.55
N LEU A 411 26.27 -21.04 1.50
CA LEU A 411 27.40 -21.95 1.33
C LEU A 411 28.49 -21.78 2.38
N MET A 412 28.74 -20.54 2.82
CA MET A 412 29.67 -20.20 3.90
C MET A 412 29.18 -20.77 5.23
N GLY A 413 27.87 -20.65 5.53
CA GLY A 413 27.26 -21.26 6.71
C GLY A 413 27.33 -22.79 6.71
N LEU A 414 27.40 -23.40 5.52
CA LEU A 414 27.55 -24.84 5.34
C LEU A 414 29.02 -25.32 5.28
N GLN A 415 30.00 -24.42 5.39
CA GLN A 415 31.44 -24.72 5.27
C GLN A 415 31.79 -25.51 4.00
N SER A 416 31.12 -25.23 2.88
CA SER A 416 31.36 -25.96 1.63
C SER A 416 32.68 -25.55 0.97
N ASN A 417 33.45 -26.53 0.50
CA ASN A 417 34.69 -26.29 -0.27
C ASN A 417 34.44 -25.57 -1.62
N ALA A 418 33.18 -25.51 -2.08
CA ALA A 418 32.78 -24.86 -3.32
C ALA A 418 32.60 -23.34 -3.22
N VAL A 419 32.83 -22.72 -2.05
CA VAL A 419 32.70 -21.26 -1.88
C VAL A 419 33.68 -20.51 -2.79
N ASN A 420 34.95 -20.95 -2.89
CA ASN A 420 35.96 -20.29 -3.71
C ASN A 420 35.62 -20.34 -5.21
N SER A 421 35.16 -21.49 -5.72
CA SER A 421 34.77 -21.62 -7.13
C SER A 421 33.52 -20.81 -7.46
N LEU A 422 32.56 -20.71 -6.52
CA LEU A 422 31.38 -19.90 -6.72
C LEU A 422 31.66 -18.39 -6.67
N CYS A 423 32.58 -17.95 -5.81
CA CYS A 423 33.05 -16.56 -5.80
C CYS A 423 33.70 -16.19 -7.15
N GLU A 424 34.56 -17.05 -7.69
CA GLU A 424 35.20 -16.81 -8.99
C GLU A 424 34.16 -16.76 -10.12
N GLU A 425 33.13 -17.61 -10.09
CA GLU A 425 32.03 -17.56 -11.06
C GLU A 425 31.15 -16.32 -10.89
N ALA A 426 30.90 -15.88 -9.65
CA ALA A 426 30.17 -14.65 -9.36
C ALA A 426 30.86 -13.43 -9.98
N PHE A 427 32.18 -13.32 -9.88
CA PHE A 427 32.93 -12.20 -10.47
C PHE A 427 33.00 -12.22 -12.00
N ARG A 428 32.84 -13.38 -12.65
CA ARG A 428 32.73 -13.46 -14.11
C ARG A 428 31.38 -12.94 -14.62
N GLN A 429 30.35 -13.07 -13.80
CA GLN A 429 28.96 -12.82 -14.19
C GLN A 429 28.41 -11.46 -13.72
N VAL A 430 28.91 -10.94 -12.59
CA VAL A 430 28.43 -9.70 -11.98
C VAL A 430 29.12 -8.47 -12.58
N PRO A 431 28.38 -7.36 -12.83
CA PRO A 431 28.98 -6.12 -13.28
C PRO A 431 30.01 -5.59 -12.26
N PRO A 432 31.18 -5.11 -12.72
CA PRO A 432 32.30 -4.76 -11.86
C PRO A 432 31.94 -3.73 -10.77
N LYS A 433 31.04 -2.79 -11.08
CA LYS A 433 30.65 -1.70 -10.18
C LYS A 433 29.97 -2.17 -8.89
N ASP A 434 29.25 -3.29 -8.94
CA ASP A 434 28.44 -3.79 -7.83
C ASP A 434 29.13 -4.96 -7.09
N SER A 435 30.39 -5.25 -7.43
CA SER A 435 31.15 -6.38 -6.87
C SER A 435 31.65 -6.20 -5.44
N LEU A 436 31.57 -4.99 -4.88
CA LEU A 436 32.08 -4.66 -3.54
C LEU A 436 31.50 -5.54 -2.42
N PRO A 437 30.17 -5.77 -2.33
CA PRO A 437 29.60 -6.62 -1.29
C PRO A 437 30.06 -8.09 -1.39
N LEU A 438 30.37 -8.56 -2.60
CA LEU A 438 30.88 -9.92 -2.82
C LEU A 438 32.32 -10.05 -2.33
N TRP A 439 33.16 -9.05 -2.63
CA TRP A 439 34.53 -9.00 -2.11
C TRP A 439 34.57 -8.94 -0.59
N THR A 440 33.74 -8.10 0.03
CA THR A 440 33.70 -8.02 1.49
C THR A 440 33.29 -9.35 2.10
N LEU A 441 32.28 -10.03 1.54
CA LEU A 441 31.79 -11.31 2.04
C LEU A 441 32.83 -12.43 1.86
N TRP A 442 33.51 -12.48 0.71
CA TRP A 442 34.53 -13.48 0.44
C TRP A 442 35.75 -13.33 1.35
N LEU A 443 36.17 -12.08 1.61
CA LEU A 443 37.26 -11.78 2.54
C LEU A 443 36.89 -12.11 3.99
N ASP A 444 35.69 -11.74 4.43
CA ASP A 444 35.23 -12.06 5.78
C ASP A 444 35.11 -13.59 6.00
N TRP A 445 34.80 -14.35 4.95
CA TRP A 445 34.82 -15.81 5.01
C TRP A 445 36.22 -16.41 5.06
N SER A 446 37.11 -15.93 4.18
CA SER A 446 38.46 -16.48 4.04
C SER A 446 39.27 -16.28 5.30
N GLU A 447 39.08 -15.15 6.00
CA GLU A 447 39.69 -14.86 7.30
C GLU A 447 39.35 -15.90 8.38
N ASN A 448 38.17 -16.53 8.30
CA ASN A 448 37.70 -17.48 9.31
C ASN A 448 38.01 -18.95 8.97
N THR A 449 38.32 -19.26 7.71
CA THR A 449 38.25 -20.64 7.21
C THR A 449 39.51 -21.10 6.47
N ASN A 450 40.27 -20.20 5.84
CA ASN A 450 41.39 -20.56 4.97
C ASN A 450 42.76 -20.39 5.67
N SER A 451 43.80 -20.98 5.06
CA SER A 451 45.18 -20.79 5.50
C SER A 451 45.66 -19.35 5.25
N GLN A 452 46.67 -18.88 6.00
CA GLN A 452 47.20 -17.51 5.90
C GLN A 452 47.69 -17.16 4.48
N GLU A 453 48.23 -18.14 3.74
CA GLU A 453 48.74 -17.98 2.38
C GLU A 453 47.61 -17.79 1.36
N GLU A 454 46.50 -18.52 1.52
CA GLU A 454 45.31 -18.39 0.67
C GLU A 454 44.60 -17.06 0.89
N ILE A 455 44.56 -16.58 2.13
CA ILE A 455 44.01 -15.26 2.47
C ILE A 455 44.82 -14.16 1.78
N GLU A 456 46.15 -14.22 1.88
CA GLU A 456 47.03 -13.26 1.20
C GLU A 456 46.87 -13.30 -0.33
N ALA A 457 46.74 -14.49 -0.92
CA ALA A 457 46.46 -14.64 -2.35
C ALA A 457 45.10 -14.04 -2.77
N ILE A 458 44.05 -14.19 -1.95
CA ILE A 458 42.73 -13.58 -2.22
C ILE A 458 42.81 -12.05 -2.11
N TYR A 459 43.51 -11.52 -1.10
CA TYR A 459 43.75 -10.08 -0.95
C TYR A 459 44.52 -9.51 -2.16
N GLN A 460 45.55 -10.19 -2.64
CA GLN A 460 46.28 -9.79 -3.85
C GLN A 460 45.39 -9.81 -5.10
N LYS A 461 44.55 -10.84 -5.28
CA LYS A 461 43.55 -10.88 -6.37
C LYS A 461 42.54 -9.73 -6.27
N ALA A 462 42.08 -9.39 -5.07
CA ALA A 462 41.13 -8.32 -4.83
C ALA A 462 41.70 -6.93 -5.18
N LEU A 463 43.01 -6.72 -4.94
CA LEU A 463 43.73 -5.49 -5.26
C LEU A 463 43.91 -5.25 -6.76
N LEU A 464 43.99 -6.32 -7.56
CA LEU A 464 44.08 -6.26 -9.03
C LEU A 464 42.74 -5.90 -9.70
N SER A 465 41.67 -5.76 -8.92
CA SER A 465 40.34 -5.42 -9.43
C SER A 465 40.30 -3.98 -9.99
N PRO A 466 39.72 -3.74 -11.19
CA PRO A 466 39.74 -2.42 -11.84
C PRO A 466 38.80 -1.38 -11.19
N ILE A 467 38.04 -1.76 -10.15
CA ILE A 467 37.03 -0.90 -9.51
C ILE A 467 37.64 -0.17 -8.31
N LYS A 468 37.65 1.16 -8.41
CA LYS A 468 38.22 2.07 -7.41
C LYS A 468 37.66 1.84 -5.99
N PRO A 469 36.33 1.79 -5.75
CA PRO A 469 35.76 1.48 -4.43
C PRO A 469 36.20 0.13 -3.83
N VAL A 470 36.36 -0.90 -4.64
CA VAL A 470 36.79 -2.23 -4.19
C VAL A 470 38.25 -2.18 -3.74
N SER A 471 39.13 -1.61 -4.57
CA SER A 471 40.55 -1.47 -4.24
C SER A 471 40.75 -0.69 -2.93
N VAL A 472 39.95 0.34 -2.67
CA VAL A 472 40.01 1.13 -1.44
C VAL A 472 39.59 0.31 -0.21
N ALA A 473 38.41 -0.30 -0.24
CA ALA A 473 37.89 -1.08 0.88
C ALA A 473 38.76 -2.31 1.20
N VAL A 474 39.32 -2.95 0.18
CA VAL A 474 40.22 -4.10 0.32
C VAL A 474 41.54 -3.69 0.99
N LYS A 475 42.09 -2.51 0.68
CA LYS A 475 43.34 -2.02 1.31
C LYS A 475 43.18 -1.76 2.79
N GLU A 476 42.04 -1.20 3.20
CA GLU A 476 41.71 -1.00 4.60
C GLU A 476 41.61 -2.35 5.34
N LYS A 477 40.85 -3.30 4.78
CA LYS A 477 40.69 -4.63 5.38
C LYS A 477 42.00 -5.42 5.41
N TYR A 478 42.83 -5.34 4.37
CA TYR A 478 44.13 -6.03 4.31
C TYR A 478 45.12 -5.50 5.34
N LEU A 479 45.13 -4.18 5.58
CA LEU A 479 45.95 -3.57 6.62
C LEU A 479 45.50 -4.03 8.02
N ASP A 480 44.20 -4.07 8.27
CA ASP A 480 43.62 -4.57 9.52
C ASP A 480 43.96 -6.06 9.74
N TRP A 481 43.81 -6.90 8.71
CA TRP A 481 44.14 -8.32 8.77
C TRP A 481 45.63 -8.54 9.03
N ALA A 482 46.51 -7.84 8.30
CA ALA A 482 47.96 -7.96 8.46
C ALA A 482 48.44 -7.50 9.84
N HIS A 483 47.75 -6.51 10.43
CA HIS A 483 47.97 -6.10 11.80
C HIS A 483 47.53 -7.17 12.80
N ARG A 484 46.33 -7.74 12.65
CA ARG A 484 45.81 -8.79 13.56
C ARG A 484 46.64 -10.08 13.52
N THR A 485 47.16 -10.46 12.36
CA THR A 485 47.85 -11.75 12.17
C THR A 485 49.36 -11.67 12.41
N ALA A 486 50.02 -10.61 11.91
CA ALA A 486 51.48 -10.48 11.92
C ALA A 486 51.97 -9.23 12.67
N GLY A 487 51.08 -8.55 13.39
CA GLY A 487 51.37 -7.35 14.16
C GLY A 487 51.87 -6.18 13.29
N TYR A 488 52.53 -5.23 13.94
CA TYR A 488 53.08 -4.04 13.29
C TYR A 488 53.98 -4.33 12.07
N ARG A 489 54.83 -5.36 12.14
CA ARG A 489 55.76 -5.71 11.04
C ARG A 489 55.01 -6.21 9.79
N GLY A 490 53.87 -6.87 9.97
CA GLY A 490 52.96 -7.25 8.89
C GLY A 490 52.30 -6.03 8.26
N ALA A 491 51.64 -5.22 9.09
CA ALA A 491 50.97 -4.00 8.65
C ALA A 491 51.90 -3.04 7.87
N LYS A 492 53.13 -2.86 8.34
CA LYS A 492 54.13 -2.02 7.68
C LYS A 492 54.59 -2.57 6.32
N ARG A 493 54.75 -3.89 6.18
CA ARG A 493 55.09 -4.51 4.89
C ARG A 493 53.96 -4.29 3.88
N VAL A 494 52.71 -4.49 4.31
CA VAL A 494 51.51 -4.26 3.50
C VAL A 494 51.35 -2.78 3.14
N PHE A 495 51.55 -1.86 4.08
CA PHE A 495 51.51 -0.43 3.81
C PHE A 495 52.59 -0.02 2.80
N ASN A 496 53.79 -0.61 2.91
CA ASN A 496 54.89 -0.34 1.98
C ASN A 496 54.68 -0.93 0.58
N SER A 497 53.97 -2.06 0.44
CA SER A 497 53.64 -2.59 -0.88
C SER A 497 52.47 -1.83 -1.53
N LEU A 498 51.53 -1.33 -0.73
CA LEU A 498 50.33 -0.64 -1.22
C LEU A 498 50.55 0.85 -1.51
N ARG A 499 51.61 1.48 -0.97
CA ARG A 499 51.84 2.94 -1.03
C ARG A 499 51.88 3.57 -2.42
N GLU A 500 52.09 2.80 -3.48
CA GLU A 500 52.11 3.29 -4.87
C GLU A 500 50.83 2.92 -5.65
N SER A 501 50.01 2.03 -5.11
CA SER A 501 48.77 1.57 -5.76
C SER A 501 47.63 2.56 -5.50
N ARG A 502 47.36 3.47 -6.43
CA ARG A 502 46.17 4.36 -6.35
C ARG A 502 44.90 3.60 -6.77
N PRO A 503 43.70 3.90 -6.21
CA PRO A 503 43.36 4.99 -5.27
C PRO A 503 43.41 4.58 -3.79
N PHE A 504 43.55 5.58 -2.91
CA PHE A 504 43.57 5.44 -1.45
C PHE A 504 42.28 5.98 -0.81
N SER A 505 42.03 5.62 0.44
CA SER A 505 41.11 6.32 1.34
C SER A 505 41.87 7.03 2.45
N LEU A 506 41.20 8.02 3.03
CA LEU A 506 41.68 8.71 4.22
C LEU A 506 41.64 7.79 5.46
N GLU A 507 40.72 6.83 5.51
CA GLU A 507 40.63 5.81 6.56
C GLU A 507 41.83 4.83 6.55
N PHE A 508 42.35 4.48 5.37
CA PHE A 508 43.57 3.67 5.24
C PHE A 508 44.78 4.34 5.91
N PHE A 509 44.96 5.65 5.73
CA PHE A 509 46.04 6.39 6.39
C PHE A 509 45.78 6.58 7.89
N ARG A 510 44.54 6.88 8.30
CA ARG A 510 44.17 6.99 9.73
C ARG A 510 44.46 5.70 10.50
N LYS A 511 44.11 4.53 9.94
CA LYS A 511 44.39 3.23 10.57
C LYS A 511 45.88 2.96 10.71
N MET A 512 46.69 3.27 9.70
CA MET A 512 48.15 3.14 9.83
C MET A 512 48.71 4.08 10.92
N ILE A 513 48.17 5.29 11.04
CA ILE A 513 48.54 6.23 12.10
C ILE A 513 48.17 5.68 13.48
N GLU A 514 46.99 5.09 13.64
CA GLU A 514 46.56 4.45 14.89
C GLU A 514 47.51 3.29 15.26
N ILE A 515 47.82 2.41 14.30
CA ILE A 515 48.76 1.29 14.50
C ILE A 515 50.17 1.79 14.87
N GLU A 516 50.63 2.92 14.32
CA GLU A 516 51.92 3.53 14.67
C GLU A 516 51.89 4.19 16.07
N LYS A 517 50.73 4.72 16.51
CA LYS A 517 50.55 5.30 17.85
C LYS A 517 50.46 4.26 18.96
N GLU A 518 49.96 3.07 18.66
CA GLU A 518 49.87 1.95 19.60
C GLU A 518 51.23 1.32 19.93
N GLN A 519 52.30 1.70 19.22
CA GLN A 519 53.66 1.23 19.53
C GLN A 519 54.28 1.95 20.73
N GLU A 520 54.78 1.18 21.69
CA GLU A 520 55.51 1.69 22.87
C GLU A 520 56.76 2.54 22.50
N ALA A 521 57.33 2.32 21.31
CA ALA A 521 58.46 3.08 20.77
C ALA A 521 58.09 3.77 19.46
N CYS A 522 57.02 4.57 19.47
CA CYS A 522 56.56 5.32 18.31
C CYS A 522 57.69 6.20 17.74
N LYS A 523 58.17 5.86 16.54
CA LYS A 523 59.16 6.67 15.83
C LYS A 523 58.44 7.85 15.20
N MET A 524 58.49 9.02 15.85
CA MET A 524 57.89 10.29 15.37
C MET A 524 58.12 10.57 13.87
N LEU A 525 59.28 10.18 13.33
CA LEU A 525 59.61 10.31 11.91
C LEU A 525 58.69 9.50 10.99
N GLN A 526 58.31 8.30 11.39
CA GLN A 526 57.46 7.40 10.60
C GLN A 526 56.00 7.84 10.66
N LEU A 527 55.57 8.29 11.85
CA LEU A 527 54.26 8.91 12.03
C LEU A 527 54.10 10.15 11.14
N ARG A 528 55.11 11.04 11.15
CA ARG A 528 55.18 12.23 10.30
C ARG A 528 55.14 11.88 8.82
N GLU A 529 55.86 10.84 8.37
CA GLU A 529 55.87 10.42 6.97
C GLU A 529 54.47 9.96 6.48
N VAL A 530 53.71 9.24 7.30
CA VAL A 530 52.34 8.79 6.98
C VAL A 530 51.38 9.98 6.94
N TYR A 531 51.49 10.87 7.91
CA TYR A 531 50.73 12.11 8.02
C TYR A 531 51.00 13.08 6.85
N GLU A 532 52.25 13.19 6.38
CA GLU A 532 52.63 14.06 5.24
C GLU A 532 52.05 13.54 3.94
N ARG A 533 52.03 12.21 3.77
CA ARG A 533 51.42 11.59 2.59
C ARG A 533 49.90 11.72 2.59
N ALA A 534 49.25 11.55 3.73
CA ALA A 534 47.80 11.75 3.86
C ALA A 534 47.40 13.19 3.46
N LEU A 535 48.17 14.19 3.92
CA LEU A 535 47.96 15.59 3.53
C LEU A 535 48.25 15.86 2.05
N ARG A 536 49.27 15.23 1.46
CA ARG A 536 49.57 15.39 0.02
C ARG A 536 48.48 14.83 -0.89
N GLU A 537 47.82 13.75 -0.50
CA GLU A 537 46.76 13.10 -1.31
C GLU A 537 45.37 13.71 -1.07
N PHE A 538 45.01 14.13 0.16
CA PHE A 538 43.65 14.59 0.51
C PHE A 538 43.54 16.05 0.97
N GLY A 539 44.67 16.76 1.12
CA GLY A 539 44.72 18.11 1.69
C GLY A 539 43.96 19.19 0.89
N SER A 540 43.62 18.93 -0.38
CA SER A 540 42.84 19.86 -1.20
C SER A 540 41.34 19.55 -1.28
N THR A 541 40.89 18.34 -0.89
CA THR A 541 39.49 17.88 -1.09
C THR A 541 38.61 17.93 0.16
N ASP A 542 39.19 17.86 1.37
CA ASP A 542 38.46 17.81 2.65
C ASP A 542 38.60 19.10 3.47
N ALA A 543 38.39 20.27 2.86
CA ALA A 543 38.44 21.58 3.54
C ALA A 543 37.37 21.79 4.64
N GLY A 544 36.60 20.75 4.98
CA GLY A 544 35.54 20.80 6.00
C GLY A 544 35.73 19.85 7.19
N ASN A 545 36.82 19.08 7.26
CA ASN A 545 37.04 18.13 8.35
C ASN A 545 38.35 18.44 9.10
N ASP A 546 38.33 19.50 9.91
CA ASP A 546 39.43 20.08 10.71
C ASP A 546 40.15 19.11 11.66
N SER A 547 39.71 17.85 11.74
CA SER A 547 40.28 16.84 12.65
C SER A 547 41.72 16.44 12.31
N LEU A 548 42.08 16.35 11.02
CA LEU A 548 43.43 15.93 10.62
C LEU A 548 44.47 17.04 10.72
N SER A 549 44.09 18.29 10.40
CA SER A 549 44.94 19.47 10.59
C SER A 549 45.21 19.72 12.08
N ASN A 550 44.19 19.61 12.93
CA ASN A 550 44.35 19.79 14.38
C ASN A 550 45.18 18.67 15.02
N GLN A 551 45.06 17.42 14.57
CA GLN A 551 45.93 16.34 15.05
C GLN A 551 47.37 16.45 14.55
N TRP A 552 47.58 17.02 13.35
CA TRP A 552 48.91 17.36 12.82
C TRP A 552 49.64 18.41 13.65
N HIS A 553 48.92 19.36 14.25
CA HIS A 553 49.53 20.37 15.12
C HIS A 553 49.89 19.84 16.53
N GLN A 554 49.44 18.63 16.89
CA GLN A 554 49.74 17.98 18.17
C GLN A 554 50.91 16.98 18.12
N VAL A 555 51.43 16.68 16.93
CA VAL A 555 52.61 15.83 16.69
C VAL A 555 53.76 16.70 16.17
#